data_AF-A0A1F5DE80-F1
#
_entry.id   AF-A0A1F5DE80-F1
#
_cell.length_a   1.000
_cell.length_b   1.000
_cell.length_c   1.000
_cell.angle_alpha   90.00
_cell.angle_beta   90.00
_cell.angle_gamma   90.00
#
_symmetry.space_group_name_H-M   'P 1'
#
loop_
_entity.id
_entity.type
_entity.pdbx_description
1 polymer ?
#
loop_
_entity_poly.entity_id
_entity_poly.type
_entity_poly.pdbx_seq_one_letter_code
_entity_poly.pdbx_strand_id
1 'polypeptide(L)'
;MEIRFHGRGGQGAVTGVRILATALFYDGKFTQGIPMYGTERRGAPVVSFLRVGDERINERDLVHEPDMVVVLDPLLGRTVPITEGLKKGGLVLINHPKGGKETGLGGKFKVATVDATSIALEVIGRPITNTAILGAFAKVTGMVTLEAIEKAISEQWSGRVADMNVRAVRKAYEMVSEPVDVSGVKPVDVVKPVPGDRDVSSWRLFKPEMDKGKCIGCRRCYILCPEVAISMVDNKADINYRYCKGCGICVEECPVKAIEFVQETI
;
A
#
# COMPACT_ATOMS: atom_id res chain seq x y z
N MET A 1 -3.99 -22.39 -2.53
CA MET A 1 -3.41 -21.18 -1.89
C MET A 1 -4.47 -20.09 -1.82
N GLU A 2 -4.63 -19.49 -0.65
CA GLU A 2 -5.54 -18.37 -0.42
C GLU A 2 -4.76 -17.10 -0.07
N ILE A 3 -5.09 -16.02 -0.75
CA ILE A 3 -4.38 -14.74 -0.66
C ILE A 3 -5.38 -13.64 -0.30
N ARG A 4 -4.99 -12.77 0.62
CA ARG A 4 -5.77 -11.58 0.98
C ARG A 4 -5.02 -10.31 0.62
N PHE A 5 -5.60 -9.52 -0.28
CA PHE A 5 -5.11 -8.20 -0.67
C PHE A 5 -5.74 -7.12 0.21
N HIS A 6 -4.91 -6.24 0.73
CA HIS A 6 -5.27 -5.04 1.46
C HIS A 6 -4.79 -3.81 0.70
N GLY A 7 -5.62 -2.79 0.61
CA GLY A 7 -5.24 -1.51 0.06
C GLY A 7 -6.25 -0.43 0.40
N ARG A 8 -6.14 0.72 -0.27
CA ARG A 8 -7.12 1.80 -0.18
C ARG A 8 -7.95 1.94 -1.44
N GLY A 9 -9.16 2.46 -1.28
CA GLY A 9 -10.00 2.88 -2.41
C GLY A 9 -9.23 3.80 -3.35
N GLY A 10 -9.01 3.35 -4.59
CA GLY A 10 -8.22 4.05 -5.61
C GLY A 10 -6.80 3.53 -5.85
N GLN A 11 -6.25 2.65 -4.99
CA GLN A 11 -4.93 2.02 -5.22
C GLN A 11 -4.98 0.79 -6.14
N GLY A 12 -6.18 0.27 -6.41
CA GLY A 12 -6.39 -0.79 -7.40
C GLY A 12 -6.30 -2.22 -6.88
N ALA A 13 -6.59 -2.49 -5.60
CA ALA A 13 -6.56 -3.84 -5.02
C ALA A 13 -7.39 -4.87 -5.80
N VAL A 14 -8.64 -4.53 -6.12
CA VAL A 14 -9.55 -5.39 -6.92
C VAL A 14 -8.99 -5.63 -8.33
N THR A 15 -8.48 -4.57 -8.97
CA THR A 15 -7.88 -4.67 -10.30
C THR A 15 -6.60 -5.53 -10.28
N GLY A 16 -5.76 -5.39 -9.24
CA GLY A 16 -4.57 -6.21 -9.06
C GLY A 16 -4.91 -7.69 -8.90
N VAL A 17 -5.92 -8.01 -8.09
CA VAL A 17 -6.44 -9.39 -7.96
C VAL A 17 -6.95 -9.91 -9.29
N ARG A 18 -7.71 -9.11 -10.06
CA ARG A 18 -8.21 -9.53 -11.37
C ARG A 18 -7.08 -9.86 -12.34
N ILE A 19 -6.08 -8.99 -12.45
CA ILE A 19 -4.92 -9.19 -13.34
C ILE A 19 -4.14 -10.44 -12.91
N LEU A 20 -3.87 -10.60 -11.62
CA LEU A 20 -3.15 -11.75 -11.10
C LEU A 20 -3.92 -13.06 -11.32
N ALA A 21 -5.24 -13.05 -11.11
CA ALA A 21 -6.10 -14.19 -11.37
C ALA A 21 -6.08 -14.61 -12.85
N THR A 22 -6.11 -13.64 -13.76
CA THR A 22 -5.98 -13.88 -15.21
C THR A 22 -4.59 -14.41 -15.58
N ALA A 23 -3.53 -13.84 -15.00
CA ALA A 23 -2.15 -14.28 -15.25
C ALA A 23 -1.93 -15.74 -14.80
N LEU A 24 -2.32 -16.05 -13.56
CA LEU A 24 -2.27 -17.41 -13.02
C LEU A 24 -3.12 -18.40 -13.84
N PHE A 25 -4.25 -17.94 -14.39
CA PHE A 25 -5.05 -18.76 -15.31
C PHE A 25 -4.31 -19.08 -16.61
N TYR A 26 -3.55 -18.13 -17.18
CA TYR A 26 -2.71 -18.43 -18.35
C TYR A 26 -1.60 -19.43 -18.03
N ASP A 27 -1.10 -19.44 -16.80
CA ASP A 27 -0.15 -20.46 -16.29
C ASP A 27 -0.85 -21.77 -15.86
N GLY A 28 -2.12 -21.97 -16.27
CA GLY A 28 -2.85 -23.22 -16.09
C GLY A 28 -3.43 -23.45 -14.71
N LYS A 29 -3.47 -22.43 -13.84
CA LYS A 29 -4.08 -22.53 -12.51
C LYS A 29 -5.58 -22.25 -12.56
N PHE A 30 -6.32 -22.84 -11.63
CA PHE A 30 -7.69 -22.44 -11.33
C PHE A 30 -7.66 -21.25 -10.38
N THR A 31 -8.40 -20.20 -10.70
CA THR A 31 -8.43 -18.98 -9.90
C THR A 31 -9.85 -18.56 -9.54
N GLN A 32 -9.99 -17.96 -8.36
CA GLN A 32 -11.24 -17.36 -7.90
C GLN A 32 -10.90 -16.03 -7.22
N GLY A 33 -11.25 -14.92 -7.87
CA GLY A 33 -11.14 -13.58 -7.29
C GLY A 33 -12.44 -13.21 -6.57
N ILE A 34 -12.34 -12.76 -5.32
CA ILE A 34 -13.49 -12.38 -4.49
C ILE A 34 -13.28 -10.95 -4.00
N PRO A 35 -13.85 -9.94 -4.65
CA PRO A 35 -13.75 -8.58 -4.16
C PRO A 35 -14.65 -8.35 -2.94
N MET A 36 -14.14 -7.61 -1.95
CA MET A 36 -14.94 -7.14 -0.81
C MET A 36 -14.89 -5.61 -0.75
N TYR A 37 -15.87 -4.97 -1.38
CA TYR A 37 -16.05 -3.53 -1.33
C TYR A 37 -17.53 -3.17 -1.28
N GLY A 38 -17.83 -2.06 -0.62
CA GLY A 38 -19.17 -1.47 -0.56
C GLY A 38 -19.20 -0.09 -1.19
N THR A 39 -19.95 0.83 -0.61
CA THR A 39 -20.02 2.26 -0.97
C THR A 39 -18.79 3.05 -0.49
N GLU A 40 -17.63 2.40 -0.45
CA GLU A 40 -16.41 2.96 0.13
C GLU A 40 -15.89 4.15 -0.68
N ARG A 41 -15.54 5.23 0.05
CA ARG A 41 -14.93 6.42 -0.54
C ARG A 41 -13.46 6.16 -0.89
N ARG A 42 -12.88 6.97 -1.78
CA ARG A 42 -11.43 6.97 -2.02
C ARG A 42 -10.65 7.11 -0.70
N GLY A 43 -9.60 6.32 -0.54
CA GLY A 43 -8.76 6.30 0.66
C GLY A 43 -9.23 5.36 1.78
N ALA A 44 -10.48 4.89 1.75
CA ALA A 44 -10.98 3.92 2.72
C ALA A 44 -10.28 2.56 2.53
N PRO A 45 -10.05 1.78 3.62
CA PRO A 45 -9.56 0.41 3.53
C PRO A 45 -10.45 -0.45 2.63
N VAL A 46 -9.82 -1.22 1.73
CA VAL A 46 -10.48 -2.16 0.82
C VAL A 46 -9.76 -3.49 0.89
N VAL A 47 -10.54 -4.57 0.89
CA VAL A 47 -10.03 -5.94 0.89
C VAL A 47 -10.48 -6.66 -0.38
N SER A 48 -9.62 -7.50 -0.92
CA SER A 48 -9.98 -8.42 -2.02
C SER A 48 -9.25 -9.73 -1.80
N PHE A 49 -9.87 -10.84 -2.17
CA PHE A 49 -9.30 -12.16 -1.97
C PHE A 49 -9.03 -12.83 -3.30
N LEU A 50 -8.05 -13.73 -3.30
CA LEU A 50 -7.71 -14.58 -4.43
C LEU A 50 -7.47 -15.99 -3.93
N ARG A 51 -8.18 -16.96 -4.50
CA ARG A 51 -7.85 -18.38 -4.36
C ARG A 51 -7.19 -18.87 -5.64
N VAL A 52 -6.18 -19.72 -5.46
CA VAL A 52 -5.40 -20.33 -6.54
C VAL A 52 -5.28 -21.82 -6.24
N GLY A 53 -5.63 -22.67 -7.21
CA GLY A 53 -5.55 -24.12 -7.09
C GLY A 53 -5.05 -24.78 -8.37
N ASP A 54 -4.53 -26.00 -8.24
CA ASP A 54 -4.24 -26.87 -9.38
C ASP A 54 -5.50 -27.59 -9.90
N GLU A 55 -6.56 -27.57 -9.09
CA GLU A 55 -7.88 -28.11 -9.41
C GLU A 55 -8.97 -27.06 -9.18
N ARG A 56 -10.19 -27.37 -9.64
CA ARG A 56 -11.34 -26.49 -9.51
C ARG A 56 -11.64 -26.17 -8.03
N ILE A 57 -11.66 -24.87 -7.74
CA ILE A 57 -12.03 -24.33 -6.42
C ILE A 57 -13.55 -24.43 -6.22
N ASN A 58 -13.98 -25.11 -5.17
CA ASN A 58 -15.40 -25.33 -4.88
C ASN A 58 -15.92 -24.45 -3.75
N GLU A 59 -15.01 -23.91 -2.94
CA GLU A 59 -15.26 -23.02 -1.81
C GLU A 59 -15.92 -21.70 -2.26
N ARG A 60 -16.87 -21.22 -1.45
CA ARG A 60 -17.73 -20.05 -1.75
C ARG A 60 -17.81 -19.03 -0.61
N ASP A 61 -17.13 -19.28 0.51
CA ASP A 61 -16.98 -18.37 1.63
C ASP A 61 -15.81 -17.40 1.42
N LEU A 62 -15.63 -16.46 2.36
CA LEU A 62 -14.50 -15.55 2.38
C LEU A 62 -13.23 -16.26 2.89
N VAL A 63 -12.07 -15.72 2.55
CA VAL A 63 -10.79 -16.24 3.05
C VAL A 63 -10.57 -15.74 4.48
N HIS A 64 -10.72 -16.64 5.45
CA HIS A 64 -10.50 -16.36 6.86
C HIS A 64 -9.03 -16.58 7.28
N GLU A 65 -8.38 -17.62 6.73
CA GLU A 65 -7.03 -18.03 7.10
C GLU A 65 -6.08 -18.02 5.88
N PRO A 66 -5.67 -16.83 5.39
CA PRO A 66 -4.84 -16.74 4.19
C PRO A 66 -3.46 -17.37 4.40
N ASP A 67 -2.91 -17.95 3.33
CA ASP A 67 -1.51 -18.37 3.24
C ASP A 67 -0.59 -17.17 3.01
N MET A 68 -1.10 -16.15 2.32
CA MET A 68 -0.37 -14.93 1.98
C MET A 68 -1.24 -13.68 2.11
N VAL A 69 -0.64 -12.60 2.60
CA VAL A 69 -1.24 -11.27 2.63
C VAL A 69 -0.44 -10.34 1.71
N VAL A 70 -1.13 -9.62 0.81
CA VAL A 70 -0.53 -8.59 -0.03
C VAL A 70 -1.06 -7.23 0.39
N VAL A 71 -0.18 -6.26 0.63
CA VAL A 71 -0.57 -4.94 1.15
C VAL A 71 -0.06 -3.84 0.22
N LEU A 72 -0.99 -3.09 -0.38
CA LEU A 72 -0.70 -2.02 -1.34
C LEU A 72 -0.27 -0.71 -0.69
N ASP A 73 -0.59 -0.53 0.59
CA ASP A 73 -0.42 0.71 1.35
C ASP A 73 0.50 0.47 2.55
N PRO A 74 1.63 1.17 2.68
CA PRO A 74 2.60 0.93 3.75
C PRO A 74 2.03 1.14 5.15
N LEU A 75 1.04 2.01 5.33
CA LEU A 75 0.56 2.41 6.66
C LEU A 75 -0.75 1.75 7.08
N LEU A 76 -1.37 0.97 6.19
CA LEU A 76 -2.71 0.41 6.43
C LEU A 76 -2.76 -0.48 7.69
N GLY A 77 -1.64 -1.13 8.02
CA GLY A 77 -1.49 -1.93 9.25
C GLY A 77 -1.65 -1.13 10.56
N ARG A 78 -1.55 0.21 10.53
CA ARG A 78 -1.85 1.06 11.70
C ARG A 78 -3.35 1.20 11.97
N THR A 79 -4.20 0.90 10.99
CA THR A 79 -5.67 1.09 11.10
C THR A 79 -6.48 -0.17 11.05
N VAL A 80 -6.01 -1.16 10.31
CA VAL A 80 -6.74 -2.42 10.14
C VAL A 80 -5.79 -3.57 10.43
N PRO A 81 -6.28 -4.66 11.04
CA PRO A 81 -5.45 -5.80 11.40
C PRO A 81 -5.11 -6.64 10.16
N ILE A 82 -4.20 -6.13 9.30
CA ILE A 82 -3.88 -6.70 7.99
C ILE A 82 -3.35 -8.15 8.04
N THR A 83 -2.75 -8.56 9.16
CA THR A 83 -2.17 -9.90 9.37
C THR A 83 -3.08 -10.84 10.16
N GLU A 84 -4.30 -10.42 10.54
CA GLU A 84 -5.23 -11.26 11.31
C GLU A 84 -5.64 -12.52 10.54
N GLY A 85 -5.53 -13.69 11.18
CA GLY A 85 -5.83 -14.98 10.55
C GLY A 85 -4.74 -15.50 9.61
N LEU A 86 -3.64 -14.77 9.37
CA LEU A 86 -2.53 -15.29 8.57
C LEU A 86 -1.96 -16.57 9.20
N LYS A 87 -1.88 -17.63 8.40
CA LYS A 87 -1.37 -18.93 8.83
C LYS A 87 0.07 -18.83 9.34
N LYS A 88 0.43 -19.72 10.28
CA LYS A 88 1.80 -19.84 10.78
C LYS A 88 2.74 -20.19 9.62
N GLY A 89 3.84 -19.45 9.49
CA GLY A 89 4.78 -19.59 8.39
C GLY A 89 4.30 -18.95 7.08
N GLY A 90 3.16 -18.28 7.07
CA GLY A 90 2.65 -17.55 5.91
C GLY A 90 3.55 -16.39 5.50
N LEU A 91 3.19 -15.72 4.40
CA LEU A 91 3.97 -14.65 3.81
C LEU A 91 3.17 -13.34 3.77
N VAL A 92 3.80 -12.24 4.15
CA VAL A 92 3.30 -10.89 3.88
C VAL A 92 4.18 -10.27 2.79
N LEU A 93 3.57 -9.83 1.70
CA LEU A 93 4.20 -8.95 0.72
C LEU A 93 3.62 -7.55 0.86
N ILE A 94 4.42 -6.58 1.28
CA ILE A 94 3.94 -5.23 1.58
C ILE A 94 4.70 -4.18 0.75
N ASN A 95 3.95 -3.22 0.22
CA ASN A 95 4.50 -1.98 -0.31
C ASN A 95 5.12 -1.19 0.85
N HIS A 96 6.44 -1.13 0.95
CA HIS A 96 7.14 -0.41 2.01
C HIS A 96 8.54 0.02 1.53
N PRO A 97 8.98 1.26 1.82
CA PRO A 97 10.29 1.76 1.38
C PRO A 97 11.48 1.15 2.13
N LYS A 98 11.22 0.45 3.25
CA LYS A 98 12.23 -0.19 4.11
C LYS A 98 12.02 -1.69 4.20
N GLY A 99 13.08 -2.41 4.54
CA GLY A 99 13.10 -3.87 4.62
C GLY A 99 12.25 -4.47 5.75
N GLY A 100 11.91 -5.75 5.63
CA GLY A 100 10.83 -6.42 6.39
C GLY A 100 10.74 -6.14 7.90
N LYS A 101 11.85 -6.14 8.66
CA LYS A 101 11.79 -5.88 10.12
C LYS A 101 11.39 -4.44 10.47
N GLU A 102 11.62 -3.49 9.58
CA GLU A 102 11.25 -2.08 9.74
C GLU A 102 9.81 -1.79 9.33
N THR A 103 9.05 -2.79 8.86
CA THR A 103 7.61 -2.62 8.56
C THR A 103 6.75 -2.52 9.82
N GLY A 104 7.31 -2.88 10.99
CA GLY A 104 6.56 -2.94 12.25
C GLY A 104 5.52 -4.06 12.29
N LEU A 105 5.55 -4.99 11.34
CA LEU A 105 4.73 -6.20 11.35
C LEU A 105 5.43 -7.29 12.13
N GLY A 106 4.80 -7.76 13.21
CA GLY A 106 5.29 -8.83 14.06
C GLY A 106 4.37 -10.04 14.05
N GLY A 107 4.95 -11.24 14.07
CA GLY A 107 4.21 -12.48 14.16
C GLY A 107 4.93 -13.69 13.58
N LYS A 108 4.31 -14.86 13.66
CA LYS A 108 4.89 -16.14 13.21
C LYS A 108 4.75 -16.32 11.69
N PHE A 109 5.30 -15.39 10.92
CA PHE A 109 5.26 -15.35 9.46
C PHE A 109 6.49 -14.62 8.91
N LYS A 110 6.65 -14.62 7.58
CA LYS A 110 7.72 -13.90 6.88
C LYS A 110 7.19 -12.63 6.22
N VAL A 111 8.06 -11.64 6.02
CA VAL A 111 7.73 -10.38 5.34
C VAL A 111 8.71 -10.12 4.20
N ALA A 112 8.19 -9.88 3.00
CA ALA A 112 8.90 -9.33 1.86
C ALA A 112 8.38 -7.92 1.56
N THR A 113 9.27 -7.03 1.11
CA THR A 113 8.97 -5.62 0.90
C THR A 113 9.39 -5.16 -0.49
N VAL A 114 8.62 -4.25 -1.08
CA VAL A 114 9.01 -3.51 -2.29
C VAL A 114 8.52 -2.09 -2.17
N ASP A 115 9.31 -1.10 -2.61
CA ASP A 115 8.84 0.30 -2.66
C ASP A 115 7.99 0.56 -3.91
N ALA A 116 6.81 -0.05 -3.95
CA ALA A 116 5.89 0.08 -5.07
C ALA A 116 5.38 1.52 -5.23
N THR A 117 5.35 2.32 -4.16
CA THR A 117 5.00 3.75 -4.22
C THR A 117 6.00 4.51 -5.09
N SER A 118 7.30 4.40 -4.81
CA SER A 118 8.33 5.08 -5.58
C SER A 118 8.37 4.59 -7.03
N ILE A 119 8.24 3.28 -7.26
CA ILE A 119 8.17 2.71 -8.62
C ILE A 119 6.98 3.27 -9.38
N ALA A 120 5.79 3.33 -8.77
CA ALA A 120 4.59 3.85 -9.42
C ALA A 120 4.69 5.36 -9.70
N LEU A 121 5.27 6.14 -8.79
CA LEU A 121 5.50 7.57 -9.03
C LEU A 121 6.48 7.80 -10.18
N GLU A 122 7.57 7.04 -10.25
CA GLU A 122 8.56 7.16 -11.32
C GLU A 122 8.00 6.74 -12.68
N VAL A 123 7.29 5.60 -12.75
CA VAL A 123 6.88 4.99 -14.01
C VAL A 123 5.51 5.50 -14.47
N ILE A 124 4.56 5.68 -13.55
CA ILE A 124 3.16 6.01 -13.82
C ILE A 124 2.86 7.48 -13.53
N GLY A 125 3.64 8.15 -12.68
CA GLY A 125 3.39 9.52 -12.24
C GLY A 125 2.31 9.62 -11.16
N ARG A 126 1.80 8.49 -10.67
CA ARG A 126 0.75 8.41 -9.65
C ARG A 126 1.02 7.23 -8.71
N PRO A 127 0.65 7.31 -7.42
CA PRO A 127 0.89 6.23 -6.45
C PRO A 127 -0.14 5.09 -6.58
N ILE A 128 -0.29 4.54 -7.79
CA ILE A 128 -1.15 3.39 -8.08
C ILE A 128 -0.25 2.15 -8.10
N THR A 129 -0.24 1.40 -7.00
CA THR A 129 0.79 0.39 -6.71
C THR A 129 0.39 -1.04 -7.09
N ASN A 130 -0.85 -1.23 -7.56
CA ASN A 130 -1.43 -2.56 -7.80
C ASN A 130 -0.72 -3.39 -8.87
N THR A 131 -0.10 -2.81 -9.90
CA THR A 131 0.62 -3.58 -10.93
C THR A 131 2.06 -3.83 -10.51
N ALA A 132 2.74 -2.83 -9.93
CA ALA A 132 4.08 -3.00 -9.37
C ALA A 132 4.13 -4.17 -8.37
N ILE A 133 3.18 -4.26 -7.43
CA ILE A 133 3.18 -5.35 -6.44
C ILE A 133 3.09 -6.76 -7.08
N LEU A 134 2.56 -6.90 -8.31
CA LEU A 134 2.43 -8.20 -8.98
C LEU A 134 3.78 -8.74 -9.44
N GLY A 135 4.71 -7.86 -9.85
CA GLY A 135 6.07 -8.28 -10.16
C GLY A 135 6.79 -8.82 -8.93
N ALA A 136 6.65 -8.12 -7.81
CA ALA A 136 7.15 -8.59 -6.52
C ALA A 136 6.51 -9.92 -6.11
N PHE A 137 5.19 -10.08 -6.31
CA PHE A 137 4.48 -11.34 -6.07
C PHE A 137 5.05 -12.50 -6.89
N ALA A 138 5.28 -12.30 -8.19
CA ALA A 138 5.86 -13.32 -9.06
C ALA A 138 7.22 -13.79 -8.56
N LYS A 139 8.10 -12.85 -8.17
CA LYS A 139 9.43 -13.17 -7.66
C LYS A 139 9.40 -13.97 -6.36
N VAL A 140 8.62 -13.53 -5.37
CA VAL A 140 8.64 -14.14 -4.03
C VAL A 140 7.90 -15.47 -3.95
N THR A 141 6.93 -15.71 -4.86
CA THR A 141 6.14 -16.94 -4.87
C THR A 141 6.60 -17.94 -5.91
N GLY A 142 7.16 -17.49 -7.03
CA GLY A 142 7.45 -18.34 -8.20
C GLY A 142 6.20 -18.99 -8.83
N MET A 143 5.00 -18.56 -8.45
CA MET A 143 3.74 -19.21 -8.87
C MET A 143 3.20 -18.74 -10.21
N VAL A 144 3.67 -17.60 -10.69
CA VAL A 144 3.21 -16.95 -11.92
C VAL A 144 4.41 -16.40 -12.68
N THR A 145 4.39 -16.58 -13.99
CA THR A 145 5.42 -16.08 -14.91
C THR A 145 5.24 -14.58 -15.15
N LEU A 146 6.34 -13.87 -15.42
CA LEU A 146 6.26 -12.46 -15.79
C LEU A 146 5.49 -12.29 -17.10
N GLU A 147 5.70 -13.20 -18.04
CA GLU A 147 5.05 -13.25 -19.34
C GLU A 147 3.51 -13.33 -19.20
N ALA A 148 3.01 -14.15 -18.28
CA ALA A 148 1.58 -14.24 -18.01
C ALA A 148 1.01 -12.95 -17.41
N ILE A 149 1.74 -12.28 -16.50
CA ILE A 149 1.34 -10.98 -15.94
C ILE A 149 1.31 -9.91 -17.03
N GLU A 150 2.35 -9.85 -17.87
CA GLU A 150 2.44 -8.89 -18.98
C GLU A 150 1.32 -9.09 -20.00
N LYS A 151 0.99 -10.34 -20.31
CA LYS A 151 -0.15 -10.69 -21.15
C LYS A 151 -1.46 -10.24 -20.53
N ALA A 152 -1.70 -10.49 -19.23
CA ALA A 152 -2.91 -10.08 -18.55
C ALA A 152 -3.06 -8.54 -18.48
N ILE A 153 -1.95 -7.81 -18.32
CA ILE A 153 -1.94 -6.34 -18.37
C ILE A 153 -2.28 -5.84 -19.78
N SER A 154 -1.74 -6.48 -20.81
CA SER A 154 -1.96 -6.11 -22.21
C SER A 154 -3.37 -6.41 -22.72
N GLU A 155 -4.07 -7.37 -22.09
CA GLU A 155 -5.50 -7.60 -22.34
C GLU A 155 -6.36 -6.54 -21.63
N GLN A 156 -5.93 -6.09 -20.45
CA GLN A 156 -6.65 -5.12 -19.64
C GLN A 156 -6.54 -3.68 -20.15
N TRP A 157 -5.37 -3.33 -20.69
CA TRP A 157 -5.04 -2.00 -21.20
C TRP A 157 -4.18 -2.11 -22.45
N SER A 158 -4.19 -1.06 -23.28
CA SER A 158 -3.41 -1.01 -24.52
C SER A 158 -2.49 0.21 -24.60
N GLY A 159 -1.51 0.14 -25.51
CA GLY A 159 -0.56 1.22 -25.79
C GLY A 159 0.26 1.63 -24.58
N ARG A 160 0.55 2.93 -24.48
CA ARG A 160 1.44 3.51 -23.45
C ARG A 160 1.07 3.12 -22.01
N VAL A 161 -0.22 2.94 -21.71
CA VAL A 161 -0.67 2.56 -20.36
C VAL A 161 -0.24 1.13 -20.05
N ALA A 162 -0.36 0.20 -20.99
CA ALA A 162 0.12 -1.17 -20.83
C ALA A 162 1.63 -1.18 -20.61
N ASP A 163 2.39 -0.49 -21.47
CA ASP A 163 3.85 -0.43 -21.40
C ASP A 163 4.36 0.12 -20.07
N MET A 164 3.71 1.17 -19.54
CA MET A 164 4.03 1.72 -18.22
C MET A 164 3.78 0.72 -17.10
N ASN A 165 2.66 -0.01 -17.14
CA ASN A 165 2.36 -1.02 -16.12
C ASN A 165 3.31 -2.23 -16.21
N VAL A 166 3.64 -2.70 -17.42
CA VAL A 166 4.63 -3.77 -17.63
C VAL A 166 6.01 -3.36 -17.09
N ARG A 167 6.45 -2.12 -17.34
CA ARG A 167 7.71 -1.62 -16.77
C ARG A 167 7.68 -1.58 -15.24
N ALA A 168 6.55 -1.19 -14.63
CA ALA A 168 6.39 -1.19 -13.18
C ALA A 168 6.48 -2.61 -12.58
N VAL A 169 5.86 -3.61 -13.23
CA VAL A 169 5.96 -5.03 -12.88
C VAL A 169 7.42 -5.48 -12.89
N ARG A 170 8.13 -5.27 -14.00
CA ARG A 170 9.53 -5.72 -14.15
C ARG A 170 10.44 -5.09 -13.10
N LYS A 171 10.31 -3.78 -12.84
CA LYS A 171 11.09 -3.11 -11.80
C LYS A 171 10.83 -3.70 -10.41
N ALA A 172 9.58 -3.92 -10.07
CA ALA A 172 9.23 -4.47 -8.76
C ALA A 172 9.69 -5.93 -8.59
N TYR A 173 9.72 -6.72 -9.68
CA TYR A 173 10.27 -8.08 -9.68
C TYR A 173 11.76 -8.10 -9.30
N GLU A 174 12.54 -7.14 -9.78
CA GLU A 174 13.97 -7.02 -9.48
C GLU A 174 14.25 -6.39 -8.11
N MET A 175 13.38 -5.50 -7.64
CA MET A 175 13.62 -4.69 -6.44
C MET A 175 13.03 -5.27 -5.15
N VAL A 176 12.17 -6.30 -5.23
CA VAL A 176 11.58 -6.90 -4.04
C VAL A 176 12.64 -7.56 -3.16
N SER A 177 12.52 -7.38 -1.85
CA SER A 177 13.40 -8.02 -0.88
C SER A 177 13.08 -9.51 -0.73
N GLU A 178 14.08 -10.28 -0.34
CA GLU A 178 13.85 -11.63 0.16
C GLU A 178 12.94 -11.64 1.40
N PRO A 179 12.09 -12.67 1.58
CA PRO A 179 11.26 -12.79 2.78
C PRO A 179 12.09 -12.98 4.05
N VAL A 180 11.89 -12.11 5.04
CA VAL A 180 12.56 -12.18 6.34
C VAL A 180 11.60 -12.64 7.43
N ASP A 181 12.11 -13.42 8.40
CA ASP A 181 11.34 -13.78 9.58
C ASP A 181 11.16 -12.57 10.51
N VAL A 182 9.92 -12.34 10.95
CA VAL A 182 9.55 -11.22 11.84
C VAL A 182 8.99 -11.69 13.18
N SER A 183 9.29 -12.93 13.59
CA SER A 183 8.81 -13.49 14.86
C SER A 183 9.27 -12.70 16.08
N GLY A 184 10.43 -12.03 15.98
CA GLY A 184 11.00 -11.18 17.03
C GLY A 184 10.62 -9.70 16.94
N VAL A 185 9.79 -9.30 15.97
CA VAL A 185 9.35 -7.90 15.82
C VAL A 185 8.08 -7.70 16.66
N LYS A 186 8.05 -6.63 17.47
CA LYS A 186 6.83 -6.24 18.18
C LYS A 186 5.86 -5.61 17.19
N PRO A 187 4.60 -6.10 17.06
CA PRO A 187 3.62 -5.49 16.18
C PRO A 187 3.32 -4.05 16.59
N VAL A 188 3.12 -3.16 15.62
CA VAL A 188 2.62 -1.81 15.88
C VAL A 188 1.18 -1.87 16.35
N ASP A 189 0.85 -1.06 17.36
CA ASP A 189 -0.50 -0.96 17.89
C ASP A 189 -1.46 -0.38 16.85
N VAL A 190 -2.57 -1.06 16.61
CA VAL A 190 -3.62 -0.56 15.72
C VAL A 190 -4.35 0.58 16.43
N VAL A 191 -4.33 1.77 15.82
CA VAL A 191 -5.08 2.93 16.31
C VAL A 191 -6.55 2.69 16.04
N LYS A 192 -7.30 2.33 17.08
CA LYS A 192 -8.75 2.18 17.00
C LYS A 192 -9.40 3.56 16.93
N PRO A 193 -10.27 3.84 15.95
CA PRO A 193 -10.98 5.11 15.89
C PRO A 193 -11.87 5.25 17.13
N VAL A 194 -11.72 6.36 17.85
CA VAL A 194 -12.57 6.71 18.98
C VAL A 194 -13.77 7.51 18.44
N PRO A 195 -15.02 7.16 18.77
CA PRO A 195 -16.18 7.94 18.34
C PRO A 195 -16.05 9.41 18.74
N GLY A 196 -16.20 10.32 17.76
CA GLY A 196 -16.06 11.77 17.95
C GLY A 196 -14.63 12.32 17.82
N ASP A 197 -13.62 11.46 17.76
CA ASP A 197 -12.25 11.86 17.49
C ASP A 197 -12.01 12.04 15.98
N ARG A 198 -11.23 13.07 15.61
CA ARG A 198 -10.91 13.40 14.21
C ARG A 198 -9.51 12.95 13.81
N ASP A 199 -9.00 11.89 14.43
CA ASP A 199 -7.71 11.31 14.05
C ASP A 199 -7.76 10.77 12.62
N VAL A 200 -6.96 11.39 11.76
CA VAL A 200 -6.79 11.03 10.34
C VAL A 200 -5.34 10.72 10.03
N SER A 201 -4.52 10.48 11.06
CA SER A 201 -3.08 10.27 10.94
C SER A 201 -2.72 9.14 9.97
N SER A 202 -3.57 8.11 9.94
CA SER A 202 -3.42 6.94 9.10
C SER A 202 -3.70 7.15 7.62
N TRP A 203 -4.15 8.32 7.17
CA TRP A 203 -4.53 8.55 5.77
C TRP A 203 -3.35 8.98 4.90
N ARG A 204 -2.25 9.37 5.53
CA ARG A 204 -1.08 9.92 4.87
C ARG A 204 -0.27 8.81 4.22
N LEU A 205 0.09 9.00 2.96
CA LEU A 205 1.23 8.30 2.35
C LEU A 205 2.51 9.14 2.47
N PHE A 206 2.33 10.46 2.48
CA PHE A 206 3.38 11.45 2.61
C PHE A 206 2.96 12.44 3.70
N LYS A 207 3.92 12.91 4.48
CA LYS A 207 3.71 13.92 5.52
C LYS A 207 4.55 15.16 5.24
N PRO A 208 4.03 16.35 5.55
CA PRO A 208 4.84 17.57 5.55
C PRO A 208 5.78 17.56 6.76
N GLU A 209 7.08 17.71 6.54
CA GLU A 209 8.08 17.95 7.58
C GLU A 209 8.53 19.41 7.54
N MET A 210 8.39 20.10 8.68
CA MET A 210 8.68 21.52 8.80
C MET A 210 10.12 21.75 9.28
N ASP A 211 10.89 22.48 8.48
CA ASP A 211 12.15 23.10 8.90
C ASP A 211 11.85 24.44 9.60
N LYS A 212 11.90 24.42 10.94
CA LYS A 212 11.67 25.62 11.77
C LYS A 212 12.72 26.70 11.55
N GLY A 213 13.92 26.35 11.08
CA GLY A 213 14.99 27.31 10.75
C GLY A 213 14.64 28.17 9.54
N LYS A 214 14.09 27.55 8.49
CA LYS A 214 13.68 28.24 7.25
C LYS A 214 12.33 28.95 7.37
N CYS A 215 11.45 28.51 8.26
CA CYS A 215 10.10 29.06 8.37
C CYS A 215 10.13 30.54 8.79
N ILE A 216 9.58 31.43 7.96
CA ILE A 216 9.53 32.89 8.23
C ILE A 216 8.25 33.34 8.97
N GLY A 217 7.40 32.42 9.41
CA GLY A 217 6.19 32.76 10.18
C GLY A 217 5.08 33.45 9.38
N CYS A 218 5.07 33.34 8.04
CA CYS A 218 4.10 34.03 7.18
C CYS A 218 2.63 33.54 7.29
N ARG A 219 2.38 32.43 8.00
CA ARG A 219 1.05 31.83 8.25
C ARG A 219 0.28 31.35 7.01
N ARG A 220 0.86 31.37 5.82
CA ARG A 220 0.19 30.91 4.59
C ARG A 220 -0.24 29.43 4.67
N CYS A 221 0.67 28.56 5.12
CA CYS A 221 0.38 27.14 5.35
C CYS A 221 -0.71 26.92 6.41
N TYR A 222 -0.73 27.74 7.47
CA TYR A 222 -1.76 27.72 8.51
C TYR A 222 -3.14 28.05 7.94
N ILE A 223 -3.26 29.14 7.18
CA ILE A 223 -4.53 29.62 6.60
C ILE A 223 -5.09 28.61 5.57
N LEU A 224 -4.23 28.02 4.75
CA LEU A 224 -4.66 27.16 3.65
C LEU A 224 -4.86 25.70 4.06
N CYS A 225 -4.60 25.33 5.31
CA CYS A 225 -4.77 23.95 5.77
C CYS A 225 -6.27 23.60 5.86
N PRO A 226 -6.80 22.69 5.02
CA PRO A 226 -8.23 22.37 5.02
C PRO A 226 -8.67 21.62 6.29
N GLU A 227 -7.72 21.02 7.00
CA GLU A 227 -7.97 20.22 8.22
C GLU A 227 -7.72 21.01 9.51
N VAL A 228 -7.24 22.26 9.42
CA VAL A 228 -6.81 23.05 10.58
C VAL A 228 -5.78 22.27 11.43
N ALA A 229 -4.90 21.53 10.76
CA ALA A 229 -3.89 20.67 11.39
C ALA A 229 -2.60 21.42 11.75
N ILE A 230 -2.51 22.72 11.46
CA ILE A 230 -1.32 23.53 11.68
C ILE A 230 -1.65 24.56 12.75
N SER A 231 -0.73 24.78 13.68
CA SER A 231 -0.78 25.85 14.68
C SER A 231 0.47 26.73 14.56
N MET A 232 0.45 27.91 15.20
CA MET A 232 1.60 28.81 15.22
C MET A 232 2.17 28.87 16.64
N VAL A 233 3.40 28.38 16.83
CA VAL A 233 4.13 28.36 18.11
C VAL A 233 5.44 29.12 17.91
N ASP A 234 5.71 30.13 18.75
CA ASP A 234 6.89 31.00 18.64
C ASP A 234 7.10 31.60 17.22
N ASN A 235 5.99 31.99 16.60
CA ASN A 235 5.93 32.49 15.22
C ASN A 235 6.44 31.49 14.15
N LYS A 236 6.49 30.20 14.47
CA LYS A 236 6.79 29.10 13.55
C LYS A 236 5.56 28.21 13.40
N ALA A 237 5.37 27.65 12.21
CA ALA A 237 4.28 26.72 11.98
C ALA A 237 4.63 25.35 12.60
N ASP A 238 3.67 24.77 13.32
CA ASP A 238 3.79 23.48 14.00
C ASP A 238 2.63 22.58 13.56
N ILE A 239 2.95 21.38 13.07
CA ILE A 239 2.00 20.51 12.39
C ILE A 239 1.55 19.40 13.34
N ASN A 240 0.26 19.36 13.62
CA ASN A 240 -0.35 18.28 14.37
C ASN A 240 -0.64 17.08 13.44
N TYR A 241 0.22 16.07 13.52
CA TYR A 241 0.10 14.84 12.73
C TYR A 241 -1.09 13.95 13.13
N ARG A 242 -1.84 14.25 14.20
CA ARG A 242 -3.11 13.57 14.44
C ARG A 242 -4.18 13.99 13.42
N TYR A 243 -4.18 15.26 13.04
CA TYR A 243 -5.21 15.86 12.19
C TYR A 243 -4.77 16.09 10.74
N CYS A 244 -3.47 15.95 10.45
CA CYS A 244 -2.95 16.17 9.10
C CYS A 244 -3.34 15.01 8.15
N LYS A 245 -4.01 15.29 7.04
CA LYS A 245 -4.26 14.28 5.98
C LYS A 245 -3.12 14.10 4.99
N GLY A 246 -2.05 14.90 5.09
CA GLY A 246 -0.94 14.85 4.14
C GLY A 246 -1.34 15.25 2.72
N CYS A 247 -2.16 16.30 2.57
CA CYS A 247 -2.65 16.75 1.26
C CYS A 247 -1.61 17.53 0.44
N GLY A 248 -0.48 17.93 1.03
CA GLY A 248 0.59 18.66 0.35
C GLY A 248 0.34 20.15 0.10
N ILE A 249 -0.85 20.69 0.36
CA ILE A 249 -1.17 22.12 0.11
C ILE A 249 -0.17 23.04 0.82
N CYS A 250 0.16 22.76 2.08
CA CYS A 250 1.12 23.55 2.84
C CYS A 250 2.53 23.55 2.24
N VAL A 251 2.93 22.44 1.59
CA VAL A 251 4.24 22.28 0.94
C VAL A 251 4.31 23.19 -0.29
N GLU A 252 3.30 23.08 -1.17
CA GLU A 252 3.22 23.84 -2.41
C GLU A 252 3.16 25.36 -2.14
N GLU A 253 2.43 25.73 -1.10
CA GLU A 253 2.16 27.13 -0.77
C GLU A 253 3.26 27.80 0.06
N CYS A 254 4.30 27.06 0.49
CA CYS A 254 5.37 27.62 1.30
C CYS A 254 6.31 28.49 0.45
N PRO A 255 6.34 29.83 0.62
CA PRO A 255 7.13 30.71 -0.24
C PRO A 255 8.65 30.53 -0.07
N VAL A 256 9.07 29.99 1.06
CA VAL A 256 10.48 29.77 1.43
C VAL A 256 10.87 28.29 1.41
N LYS A 257 9.98 27.40 0.94
CA LYS A 257 10.19 25.95 0.91
C LYS A 257 10.71 25.38 2.24
N ALA A 258 10.15 25.87 3.34
CA ALA A 258 10.44 25.40 4.69
C ALA A 258 9.73 24.09 5.04
N ILE A 259 8.95 23.52 4.12
CA ILE A 259 8.20 22.28 4.34
C ILE A 259 8.59 21.31 3.24
N GLU A 260 9.06 20.13 3.63
CA GLU A 260 9.38 19.03 2.73
C GLU A 260 8.28 17.98 2.77
N PHE A 261 8.04 17.28 1.65
CA PHE A 261 7.00 16.25 1.57
C PHE A 261 7.63 14.86 1.52
N VAL A 262 7.78 14.28 2.70
CA VAL A 262 8.49 13.01 2.88
C VAL A 262 7.52 11.85 2.97
N GLN A 263 7.92 10.68 2.46
CA GLN A 263 7.11 9.47 2.57
C GLN A 263 6.99 9.05 4.04
N GLU A 264 5.77 8.80 4.49
CA GLU A 264 5.53 8.37 5.86
C GLU A 264 5.79 6.87 6.01
N THR A 265 6.43 6.50 7.12
CA THR A 265 6.76 5.13 7.47
C THR A 265 6.14 4.76 8.81
N ILE A 266 5.94 3.45 9.04
CA ILE A 266 5.39 2.91 10.28
C ILE A 266 6.33 3.12 11.46
#